data_AF-A0A3S0N189-F1
#
_entry.id   AF-A0A3S0N189-F1
#
_cell.length_a   1.000
_cell.length_b   1.000
_cell.length_c   1.000
_cell.angle_alpha   90.00
_cell.angle_beta   90.00
_cell.angle_gamma   90.00
#
_symmetry.space_group_name_H-M   'P 1'
#
loop_
_entity.id
_entity.type
_entity.pdbx_description
1 polymer ?
#
loop_
_entity_poly.entity_id
_entity_poly.type
_entity_poly.pdbx_seq_one_letter_code
_entity_poly.pdbx_strand_id
1 'polypeptide(L)'
;MMNVISDAVYYDGYAATVSNPTPPGLTRLNNARYTRKLTDAELDSFKAKIAMRVTIGALCDNYDRLGEVYLAMVPKNQATYTIDDANVKRIEVARYITPFMNKNRSPLEVPYTYDISNLYNVFHDSALRNMYDMYMELDVFGVPYAAQGQVAGCSGRNDVFSGTLTFFSTDTGATPSSYNSLVPLLSYNRLNNYNSTDVTGETVRIVSFNLPDPVTDARFFVISTPHGADVGGEEYIRRQNYTYIDDVQMLTYTPGGISCEPFRVYNTQGNGIYGSSPKTFDEWTSWNNWCPGNSVPIRGFTIANMAAGNHTLNIPFQLLFSISRKVMYICQPICRAKAILP
;
A
#
# COMPACT_ATOMS: atom_id res chain seq x y z
N MET A 1 -21.13 0.52 -6.49
CA MET A 1 -20.36 -0.10 -5.40
C MET A 1 -20.00 -1.50 -5.87
N MET A 2 -18.75 -1.90 -5.73
CA MET A 2 -18.24 -3.21 -6.12
C MET A 2 -17.44 -3.81 -4.97
N ASN A 3 -17.85 -4.98 -4.51
CA ASN A 3 -17.14 -5.72 -3.46
C ASN A 3 -16.15 -6.67 -4.11
N VAL A 4 -14.85 -6.36 -3.99
CA VAL A 4 -13.80 -7.11 -4.67
C VAL A 4 -13.21 -8.16 -3.74
N ILE A 5 -13.02 -7.84 -2.46
CA ILE A 5 -12.68 -8.80 -1.41
C ILE A 5 -13.69 -8.57 -0.29
N SER A 6 -14.29 -9.63 0.24
CA SER A 6 -15.28 -9.50 1.31
C SER A 6 -15.10 -10.62 2.31
N ASP A 7 -15.09 -10.23 3.58
CA ASP A 7 -15.03 -11.13 4.74
C ASP A 7 -13.88 -12.13 4.69
N ALA A 8 -12.74 -11.71 4.13
CA ALA A 8 -11.53 -12.52 4.12
C ALA A 8 -10.95 -12.57 5.54
N VAL A 9 -10.68 -13.77 6.06
CA VAL A 9 -10.02 -13.96 7.35
C VAL A 9 -8.52 -14.12 7.13
N TYR A 10 -7.75 -13.29 7.81
CA TYR A 10 -6.28 -13.31 7.80
C TYR A 10 -5.77 -14.11 9.00
N TYR A 11 -4.58 -14.69 8.87
CA TYR A 11 -3.98 -15.56 9.88
C TYR A 11 -2.55 -15.11 10.21
N ASP A 12 -1.92 -15.74 11.20
CA ASP A 12 -0.52 -15.49 11.54
C ASP A 12 0.38 -15.49 10.30
N GLY A 13 0.98 -14.34 10.04
CA GLY A 13 1.82 -14.09 8.88
C GLY A 13 3.18 -14.81 8.93
N TYR A 14 3.60 -15.31 10.09
CA TYR A 14 4.81 -16.13 10.23
C TYR A 14 4.56 -17.63 10.15
N ALA A 15 3.32 -18.07 10.34
CA ALA A 15 2.96 -19.48 10.28
C ALA A 15 2.93 -20.00 8.83
N ALA A 16 2.97 -21.33 8.68
CA ALA A 16 2.67 -21.95 7.40
C ALA A 16 1.27 -21.54 6.90
N THR A 17 1.12 -21.42 5.58
CA THR A 17 -0.15 -21.03 4.98
C THR A 17 -1.25 -22.02 5.36
N VAL A 18 -2.34 -21.52 5.95
CA VAL A 18 -3.45 -22.34 6.40
C VAL A 18 -4.26 -22.89 5.21
N SER A 19 -4.93 -24.03 5.41
CA SER A 19 -5.79 -24.69 4.42
C SER A 19 -7.28 -24.38 4.59
N ASN A 20 -7.65 -23.48 5.51
CA ASN A 20 -9.03 -23.05 5.71
C ASN A 20 -9.65 -22.59 4.36
N PRO A 21 -10.91 -22.95 4.06
CA PRO A 21 -11.58 -22.49 2.85
C PRO A 21 -11.52 -20.97 2.70
N THR A 22 -11.42 -20.50 1.47
CA THR A 22 -11.50 -19.08 1.14
C THR A 22 -12.92 -18.73 0.70
N PRO A 23 -13.38 -17.47 0.89
CA PRO A 23 -14.63 -17.02 0.30
C PRO A 23 -14.65 -17.22 -1.23
N PRO A 24 -15.83 -17.41 -1.85
CA PRO A 24 -15.94 -17.65 -3.30
C PRO A 24 -15.20 -16.59 -4.13
N GLY A 25 -14.42 -17.04 -5.10
CA GLY A 25 -13.66 -16.18 -6.00
C GLY A 25 -12.36 -15.60 -5.41
N LEU A 26 -12.09 -15.78 -4.12
CA LEU A 26 -10.84 -15.33 -3.49
C LEU A 26 -9.78 -16.44 -3.49
N THR A 27 -8.57 -16.06 -3.86
CA THR A 27 -7.38 -16.91 -3.73
C THR A 27 -6.52 -16.38 -2.59
N ARG A 28 -6.11 -17.25 -1.66
CA ARG A 28 -5.13 -16.94 -0.61
C ARG A 28 -3.73 -17.13 -1.18
N LEU A 29 -2.93 -16.06 -1.25
CA LEU A 29 -1.51 -16.14 -1.67
C LEU A 29 -0.63 -16.57 -0.49
N ASN A 30 -0.91 -16.04 0.70
CA ASN A 30 -0.35 -16.47 1.98
C ASN A 30 -1.34 -16.07 3.11
N ASN A 31 -0.98 -16.31 4.38
CA ASN A 31 -1.84 -15.98 5.53
C ASN A 31 -2.18 -14.48 5.66
N ALA A 32 -1.34 -13.61 5.09
CA ALA A 32 -1.47 -12.17 5.14
C ALA A 32 -2.09 -11.56 3.88
N ARG A 33 -2.34 -12.32 2.80
CA ARG A 33 -2.71 -11.75 1.50
C ARG A 33 -3.70 -12.60 0.73
N TYR A 34 -4.79 -11.94 0.32
CA TYR A 34 -5.79 -12.47 -0.60
C TYR A 34 -5.76 -11.69 -1.90
N THR A 35 -6.16 -12.36 -2.98
CA THR A 35 -6.25 -11.78 -4.31
C THR A 35 -7.54 -12.18 -5.02
N ARG A 36 -8.07 -11.28 -5.85
CA ARG A 36 -9.19 -11.55 -6.76
C ARG A 36 -8.96 -10.91 -8.13
N LYS A 37 -9.20 -11.69 -9.19
CA LYS A 37 -9.25 -11.18 -10.57
C LYS A 37 -10.46 -10.27 -10.76
N LEU A 38 -10.25 -9.10 -11.35
CA LEU A 38 -11.33 -8.28 -11.89
C LEU A 38 -11.71 -8.80 -13.28
N THR A 39 -13.00 -9.00 -13.51
CA THR A 39 -13.51 -9.36 -14.84
C THR A 39 -13.48 -8.17 -15.79
N ASP A 40 -13.53 -8.41 -17.10
CA ASP A 40 -13.60 -7.33 -18.09
C ASP A 40 -14.84 -6.44 -17.86
N ALA A 41 -16.00 -7.03 -17.57
CA ALA A 41 -17.22 -6.28 -17.24
C ALA A 41 -17.08 -5.42 -15.98
N GLU A 42 -16.33 -5.88 -14.97
CA GLU A 42 -16.03 -5.09 -13.78
C GLU A 42 -15.08 -3.93 -14.10
N LEU A 43 -14.01 -4.19 -14.87
CA LEU A 43 -13.07 -3.16 -15.32
C LEU A 43 -13.79 -2.06 -16.13
N ASP A 44 -14.63 -2.46 -17.08
CA ASP A 44 -15.43 -1.56 -17.92
C ASP A 44 -16.48 -0.76 -17.13
N SER A 45 -16.85 -1.22 -15.93
CA SER A 45 -17.84 -0.54 -15.08
C SER A 45 -17.27 0.60 -14.25
N PHE A 46 -15.94 0.73 -14.15
CA PHE A 46 -15.33 1.83 -13.41
C PHE A 46 -15.62 3.15 -14.10
N LYS A 47 -15.96 4.16 -13.29
CA LYS A 47 -16.22 5.53 -13.72
C LYS A 47 -15.02 6.41 -13.39
N ALA A 48 -14.97 7.62 -13.95
CA ALA A 48 -13.75 8.44 -13.95
C ALA A 48 -13.24 8.85 -12.56
N LYS A 49 -14.12 9.01 -11.56
CA LYS A 49 -13.70 9.10 -10.15
C LYS A 49 -13.86 7.76 -9.46
N ILE A 50 -12.80 7.30 -8.80
CA ILE A 50 -12.78 6.02 -8.10
C ILE A 50 -12.35 6.25 -6.65
N ALA A 51 -13.20 5.83 -5.72
CA ALA A 51 -12.87 5.71 -4.31
C ALA A 51 -12.75 4.25 -3.94
N MET A 52 -11.70 3.90 -3.19
CA MET A 52 -11.48 2.58 -2.65
C MET A 52 -11.60 2.63 -1.14
N ARG A 53 -12.35 1.70 -0.56
CA ARG A 53 -12.46 1.51 0.88
C ARG A 53 -11.90 0.17 1.28
N VAL A 54 -10.99 0.20 2.23
CA VAL A 54 -10.54 -0.98 2.98
C VAL A 54 -11.24 -0.95 4.34
N THR A 55 -11.86 -2.04 4.75
CA THR A 55 -12.40 -2.20 6.11
C THR A 55 -11.70 -3.38 6.77
N ILE A 56 -11.04 -3.13 7.90
CA ILE A 56 -10.36 -4.15 8.69
C ILE A 56 -11.14 -4.40 9.97
N GLY A 57 -11.51 -5.64 10.23
CA GLY A 57 -12.19 -6.08 11.43
C GLY A 57 -11.25 -6.76 12.43
N ALA A 58 -11.53 -6.60 13.71
CA ALA A 58 -10.75 -7.14 14.82
C ALA A 58 -11.00 -8.65 15.00
N LEU A 59 -9.94 -9.46 14.97
CA LEU A 59 -9.96 -10.85 15.43
C LEU A 59 -8.92 -11.04 16.56
N CYS A 60 -8.01 -12.00 16.45
CA CYS A 60 -7.06 -12.33 17.52
C CYS A 60 -5.66 -11.81 17.24
N ASP A 61 -5.54 -10.60 16.72
CA ASP A 61 -4.34 -9.76 16.85
C ASP A 61 -4.75 -8.42 17.48
N ASN A 62 -4.00 -8.02 18.50
CA ASN A 62 -4.29 -6.85 19.32
C ASN A 62 -3.23 -5.75 19.22
N TYR A 63 -2.35 -5.84 18.22
CA TYR A 63 -1.34 -4.84 17.89
C TYR A 63 -1.69 -4.09 16.61
N ASP A 64 -1.04 -2.95 16.45
CA ASP A 64 -0.99 -2.21 15.22
C ASP A 64 -0.06 -2.88 14.20
N ARG A 65 -0.57 -3.02 12.99
CA ARG A 65 0.07 -3.78 11.92
C ARG A 65 0.03 -3.01 10.63
N LEU A 66 0.99 -3.32 9.78
CA LEU A 66 1.02 -2.80 8.43
C LEU A 66 0.04 -3.59 7.56
N GLY A 67 -0.74 -2.86 6.76
CA GLY A 67 -1.55 -3.45 5.71
C GLY A 67 -1.53 -2.61 4.44
N GLU A 68 -1.81 -3.26 3.32
CA GLU A 68 -1.65 -2.70 1.99
C GLU A 68 -2.71 -3.21 1.01
N VAL A 69 -2.85 -2.47 -0.09
CA VAL A 69 -3.62 -2.91 -1.26
C VAL A 69 -2.73 -2.82 -2.48
N TYR A 70 -2.79 -3.84 -3.33
CA TYR A 70 -2.03 -3.90 -4.58
C TYR A 70 -2.96 -4.08 -5.78
N LEU A 71 -2.63 -3.39 -6.89
CA LEU A 71 -3.01 -3.87 -8.21
C LEU A 71 -1.88 -4.77 -8.71
N ALA A 72 -2.20 -6.04 -8.93
CA ALA A 72 -1.33 -7.02 -9.57
C ALA A 72 -1.74 -7.20 -11.03
N MET A 73 -0.78 -6.98 -11.92
CA MET A 73 -0.86 -7.24 -13.36
C MET A 73 -0.21 -8.60 -13.60
N VAL A 74 -1.05 -9.62 -13.68
CA VAL A 74 -0.66 -11.02 -13.86
C VAL A 74 -0.67 -11.31 -15.37
N PRO A 75 0.35 -12.00 -15.94
CA PRO A 75 0.35 -12.34 -17.37
C PRO A 75 -0.98 -12.93 -17.83
N LYS A 76 -1.46 -12.47 -19.00
CA LYS A 76 -2.79 -12.83 -19.51
C LYS A 76 -3.01 -14.35 -19.49
N ASN A 77 -4.15 -14.78 -18.94
CA ASN A 77 -4.56 -16.19 -18.85
C ASN A 77 -3.66 -17.09 -17.98
N GLN A 78 -2.73 -16.53 -17.19
CA GLN A 78 -1.99 -17.31 -16.20
C GLN A 78 -2.96 -17.76 -15.09
N ALA A 79 -3.05 -19.08 -14.88
CA ALA A 79 -4.07 -19.67 -14.01
C ALA A 79 -3.85 -19.36 -12.52
N THR A 80 -2.60 -19.39 -12.07
CA THR A 80 -2.20 -19.14 -10.67
C THR A 80 -0.86 -18.40 -10.62
N TYR A 81 -0.58 -17.75 -9.50
CA TYR A 81 0.70 -17.10 -9.23
C TYR A 81 0.97 -17.08 -7.72
N THR A 82 2.22 -16.83 -7.35
CA THR A 82 2.64 -16.66 -5.95
C THR A 82 3.02 -15.20 -5.68
N ILE A 83 3.19 -14.86 -4.39
CA ILE A 83 3.61 -13.50 -4.00
C ILE A 83 4.98 -13.12 -4.60
N ASP A 84 5.86 -14.09 -4.81
CA ASP A 84 7.23 -13.91 -5.34
C ASP A 84 7.35 -14.17 -6.85
N ASP A 85 6.24 -14.33 -7.57
CA ASP A 85 6.27 -14.51 -9.02
C ASP A 85 6.84 -13.26 -9.72
N ALA A 86 8.02 -13.40 -10.30
CA ALA A 86 8.76 -12.33 -10.97
C ALA A 86 8.07 -11.81 -12.25
N ASN A 87 7.15 -12.61 -12.84
CA ASN A 87 6.38 -12.21 -14.01
C ASN A 87 5.18 -11.34 -13.66
N VAL A 88 4.74 -11.36 -12.40
CA VAL A 88 3.62 -10.54 -11.92
C VAL A 88 4.12 -9.16 -11.53
N LYS A 89 3.64 -8.13 -12.25
CA LYS A 89 3.97 -6.74 -11.93
C LYS A 89 2.99 -6.20 -10.90
N ARG A 90 3.48 -5.55 -9.84
CA ARG A 90 2.63 -5.06 -8.74
C ARG A 90 2.85 -3.59 -8.46
N ILE A 91 1.75 -2.86 -8.30
CA ILE A 91 1.74 -1.50 -7.80
C ILE A 91 0.98 -1.45 -6.47
N GLU A 92 1.56 -0.81 -5.46
CA GLU A 92 0.82 -0.50 -4.23
C GLU A 92 -0.08 0.70 -4.48
N VAL A 93 -1.37 0.54 -4.16
CA VAL A 93 -2.40 1.56 -4.40
C VAL A 93 -2.94 2.14 -3.09
N ALA A 94 -2.65 1.49 -1.96
CA ALA A 94 -2.92 2.01 -0.64
C ALA A 94 -2.06 1.32 0.42
N ARG A 95 -1.86 2.03 1.53
CA ARG A 95 -1.24 1.52 2.75
C ARG A 95 -1.91 2.13 3.96
N TYR A 96 -2.10 1.34 5.00
CA TYR A 96 -2.71 1.73 6.27
C TYR A 96 -2.01 1.06 7.43
N ILE A 97 -2.26 1.57 8.63
CA ILE A 97 -1.82 0.95 9.87
C ILE A 97 -3.06 0.52 10.66
N THR A 98 -3.18 -0.76 10.98
CA THR A 98 -4.27 -1.24 11.83
C THR A 98 -4.19 -0.60 13.22
N PRO A 99 -5.31 -0.40 13.92
CA PRO A 99 -5.28 0.06 15.29
C PRO A 99 -4.95 -1.11 16.23
N PHE A 100 -4.64 -0.78 17.49
CA PHE A 100 -4.64 -1.75 18.58
C PHE A 100 -6.09 -2.13 18.89
N MET A 101 -6.59 -3.20 18.29
CA MET A 101 -7.99 -3.61 18.43
C MET A 101 -8.17 -4.75 19.43
N ASN A 102 -9.28 -4.73 20.16
CA ASN A 102 -9.77 -5.85 20.95
C ASN A 102 -11.10 -6.30 20.37
N LYS A 103 -11.18 -7.54 19.83
CA LYS A 103 -12.39 -8.08 19.20
C LYS A 103 -13.63 -8.16 20.10
N ASN A 104 -13.49 -7.90 21.41
CA ASN A 104 -14.61 -7.88 22.36
C ASN A 104 -15.05 -6.45 22.72
N ARG A 105 -14.52 -5.42 22.05
CA ARG A 105 -14.80 -3.99 22.35
C ARG A 105 -15.05 -3.22 21.06
N SER A 106 -16.23 -2.60 20.95
CA SER A 106 -16.59 -1.79 19.79
C SER A 106 -15.85 -0.43 19.77
N PRO A 107 -15.60 0.15 18.57
CA PRO A 107 -15.89 -0.40 17.24
C PRO A 107 -15.02 -1.64 16.93
N LEU A 108 -15.62 -2.61 16.21
CA LEU A 108 -14.97 -3.87 15.84
C LEU A 108 -14.30 -3.81 14.47
N GLU A 109 -14.44 -2.69 13.77
CA GLU A 109 -13.88 -2.46 12.44
C GLU A 109 -13.42 -1.02 12.27
N VAL A 110 -12.47 -0.84 11.36
CA VAL A 110 -11.92 0.46 10.99
C VAL A 110 -11.92 0.62 9.47
N PRO A 111 -12.51 1.69 8.92
CA PRO A 111 -12.49 1.97 7.50
C PRO A 111 -11.33 2.92 7.11
N TYR A 112 -10.70 2.64 5.98
CA TYR A 112 -9.73 3.49 5.31
C TYR A 112 -10.25 3.80 3.91
N THR A 113 -10.28 5.07 3.51
CA THR A 113 -10.76 5.47 2.18
C THR A 113 -9.67 6.20 1.40
N TYR A 114 -9.51 5.83 0.13
CA TYR A 114 -8.53 6.38 -0.79
C TYR A 114 -9.21 6.88 -2.05
N ASP A 115 -8.76 8.02 -2.56
CA ASP A 115 -8.97 8.39 -3.95
C ASP A 115 -7.93 7.67 -4.81
N ILE A 116 -8.39 6.86 -5.75
CA ILE A 116 -7.57 6.09 -6.67
C ILE A 116 -8.03 6.35 -8.12
N SER A 117 -8.57 7.54 -8.40
CA SER A 117 -9.06 7.94 -9.72
C SER A 117 -7.96 7.87 -10.79
N ASN A 118 -6.69 7.96 -10.38
CA ASN A 118 -5.53 7.71 -11.24
C ASN A 118 -5.48 6.30 -11.85
N LEU A 119 -6.17 5.30 -11.27
CA LEU A 119 -6.26 3.95 -11.82
C LEU A 119 -7.32 3.80 -12.90
N TYR A 120 -8.20 4.80 -13.10
CA TYR A 120 -9.27 4.73 -14.10
C TYR A 120 -8.74 4.33 -15.47
N ASN A 121 -7.71 5.01 -15.95
CA ASN A 121 -7.14 4.69 -17.25
C ASN A 121 -6.36 3.38 -17.27
N VAL A 122 -5.72 3.01 -16.16
CA VAL A 122 -5.05 1.70 -16.05
C VAL A 122 -6.09 0.59 -16.27
N PHE A 123 -7.26 0.70 -15.65
CA PHE A 123 -8.35 -0.26 -15.81
C PHE A 123 -9.00 -0.28 -17.21
N HIS A 124 -8.81 0.77 -18.01
CA HIS A 124 -9.37 0.89 -19.37
C HIS A 124 -8.30 0.78 -20.46
N ASP A 125 -7.03 0.60 -20.11
CA ASP A 125 -5.95 0.50 -21.07
C ASP A 125 -5.99 -0.86 -21.79
N SER A 126 -6.33 -0.82 -23.08
CA SER A 126 -6.44 -2.02 -23.91
C SER A 126 -5.11 -2.78 -24.07
N ALA A 127 -3.97 -2.09 -24.10
CA ALA A 127 -2.68 -2.74 -24.24
C ALA A 127 -2.33 -3.52 -22.95
N LEU A 128 -2.53 -2.89 -21.79
CA LEU A 128 -2.36 -3.56 -20.49
C LEU A 128 -3.32 -4.75 -20.36
N ARG A 129 -4.60 -4.60 -20.71
CA ARG A 129 -5.60 -5.68 -20.60
C ARG A 129 -5.39 -6.83 -21.58
N ASN A 130 -4.73 -6.58 -22.71
CA ASN A 130 -4.32 -7.62 -23.64
C ASN A 130 -3.10 -8.39 -23.12
N MET A 131 -2.19 -7.73 -22.40
CA MET A 131 -0.98 -8.34 -21.84
C MET A 131 -1.21 -8.99 -20.47
N TYR A 132 -2.15 -8.48 -19.69
CA TYR A 132 -2.34 -8.83 -18.29
C TYR A 132 -3.81 -9.02 -17.91
N ASP A 133 -4.02 -9.91 -16.96
CA ASP A 133 -5.20 -9.94 -16.12
C ASP A 133 -4.96 -9.10 -14.86
N MET A 134 -5.94 -8.27 -14.52
CA MET A 134 -5.84 -7.35 -13.38
C MET A 134 -6.44 -7.99 -12.14
N TYR A 135 -5.65 -8.06 -11.08
CA TYR A 135 -6.04 -8.58 -9.78
C TYR A 135 -5.91 -7.49 -8.73
N MET A 136 -6.86 -7.42 -7.81
CA MET A 136 -6.69 -6.64 -6.59
C MET A 136 -6.26 -7.57 -5.46
N GLU A 137 -5.20 -7.19 -4.75
CA GLU A 137 -4.72 -7.88 -3.56
C GLU A 137 -4.99 -7.03 -2.32
N LEU A 138 -5.51 -7.63 -1.26
CA LEU A 138 -5.60 -7.01 0.07
C LEU A 138 -4.67 -7.75 1.03
N ASP A 139 -3.71 -7.02 1.59
CA ASP A 139 -2.74 -7.50 2.56
C ASP A 139 -3.00 -6.91 3.94
N VAL A 140 -2.97 -7.76 4.96
CA VAL A 140 -2.91 -7.38 6.37
C VAL A 140 -1.99 -8.36 7.08
N PHE A 141 -0.80 -7.92 7.48
CA PHE A 141 0.08 -8.74 8.30
C PHE A 141 -0.43 -8.80 9.74
N GLY A 142 -0.31 -9.95 10.41
CA GLY A 142 -0.68 -10.06 11.81
C GLY A 142 -0.01 -11.23 12.53
N VAL A 143 0.06 -11.14 13.85
CA VAL A 143 0.68 -12.12 14.75
C VAL A 143 -0.19 -12.25 16.01
N PRO A 144 -0.78 -13.43 16.30
CA PRO A 144 -1.85 -13.55 17.29
C PRO A 144 -1.35 -13.76 18.74
N TYR A 145 -0.06 -14.03 18.94
CA TYR A 145 0.44 -14.62 20.19
C TYR A 145 0.18 -13.79 21.45
N ALA A 146 0.28 -12.46 21.36
CA ALA A 146 -0.04 -11.60 22.50
C ALA A 146 -1.54 -11.66 22.84
N ALA A 147 -2.40 -11.60 21.83
CA ALA A 147 -3.86 -11.68 22.02
C ALA A 147 -4.29 -13.01 22.62
N GLN A 148 -3.59 -14.12 22.34
CA GLN A 148 -3.91 -15.43 22.94
C GLN A 148 -3.92 -15.40 24.48
N GLY A 149 -3.05 -14.59 25.10
CA GLY A 149 -2.99 -14.40 26.55
C GLY A 149 -3.71 -13.15 27.06
N GLN A 150 -4.00 -12.17 26.19
CA GLN A 150 -4.48 -10.84 26.60
C GLN A 150 -5.95 -10.56 26.22
N VAL A 151 -6.52 -11.31 25.29
CA VAL A 151 -7.87 -11.09 24.75
C VAL A 151 -8.73 -12.34 24.98
N ALA A 152 -9.83 -12.17 25.71
CA ALA A 152 -10.75 -13.27 26.00
C ALA A 152 -11.27 -13.95 24.72
N GLY A 153 -11.17 -15.28 24.67
CA GLY A 153 -11.56 -16.09 23.52
C GLY A 153 -10.56 -16.10 22.36
N CYS A 154 -9.32 -15.65 22.58
CA CYS A 154 -8.22 -15.77 21.61
C CYS A 154 -7.22 -16.89 21.91
N SER A 155 -7.29 -17.54 23.08
CA SER A 155 -6.41 -18.67 23.42
C SER A 155 -6.43 -19.74 22.32
N GLY A 156 -5.25 -20.06 21.78
CA GLY A 156 -5.06 -21.07 20.73
C GLY A 156 -5.54 -20.69 19.33
N ARG A 157 -6.08 -19.47 19.12
CA ARG A 157 -6.51 -19.01 17.80
C ARG A 157 -5.34 -18.48 16.97
N ASN A 158 -5.48 -18.63 15.66
CA ASN A 158 -4.46 -18.21 14.69
C ASN A 158 -4.95 -17.12 13.73
N ASP A 159 -6.23 -16.75 13.77
CA ASP A 159 -6.81 -15.72 12.94
C ASP A 159 -6.61 -14.33 13.54
N VAL A 160 -6.23 -13.35 12.73
CA VAL A 160 -5.70 -12.05 13.21
C VAL A 160 -6.63 -10.89 12.91
N PHE A 161 -7.16 -10.82 11.69
CA PHE A 161 -8.07 -9.77 11.22
C PHE A 161 -9.07 -10.33 10.21
N SER A 162 -10.21 -9.66 10.05
CA SER A 162 -11.00 -9.76 8.83
C SER A 162 -10.72 -8.57 7.91
N GLY A 163 -10.87 -8.74 6.60
CA GLY A 163 -10.62 -7.68 5.64
C GLY A 163 -11.62 -7.67 4.48
N THR A 164 -12.06 -6.47 4.13
CA THR A 164 -12.96 -6.20 3.00
C THR A 164 -12.39 -5.06 2.16
N LEU A 165 -12.43 -5.24 0.83
CA LEU A 165 -12.03 -4.25 -0.18
C LEU A 165 -13.22 -3.93 -1.08
N THR A 166 -13.67 -2.68 -1.02
CA THR A 166 -14.82 -2.19 -1.79
C THR A 166 -14.44 -0.98 -2.62
N PHE A 167 -14.92 -0.95 -3.85
CA PHE A 167 -14.80 0.20 -4.74
C PHE A 167 -16.12 0.93 -4.92
N PHE A 168 -16.01 2.24 -5.07
CA PHE A 168 -17.09 3.16 -5.43
C PHE A 168 -16.60 4.00 -6.60
N SER A 169 -17.48 4.26 -7.57
CA SER A 169 -17.10 5.07 -8.73
C SER A 169 -18.25 5.96 -9.18
N THR A 170 -17.93 7.14 -9.69
CA THR A 170 -18.88 8.11 -10.23
C THR A 170 -18.25 8.96 -11.34
N ASP A 171 -19.08 9.44 -12.28
CA ASP A 171 -18.68 10.45 -13.26
C ASP A 171 -19.01 11.87 -12.78
N THR A 172 -19.69 12.01 -11.64
CA THR A 172 -20.11 13.31 -11.12
C THR A 172 -18.90 14.21 -10.82
N GLY A 173 -18.83 15.33 -11.55
CA GLY A 173 -17.74 16.30 -11.45
C GLY A 173 -16.39 15.72 -11.85
N ALA A 174 -16.37 14.64 -12.65
CA ALA A 174 -15.14 14.09 -13.19
C ALA A 174 -14.74 14.86 -14.45
N THR A 175 -13.46 15.16 -14.56
CA THR A 175 -12.82 15.43 -15.85
C THR A 175 -12.00 14.19 -16.13
N PRO A 176 -12.34 13.37 -17.14
CA PRO A 176 -11.54 12.19 -17.46
C PRO A 176 -10.09 12.63 -17.66
N SER A 177 -9.21 12.18 -16.77
CA SER A 177 -7.78 12.27 -17.05
C SER A 177 -7.52 11.37 -18.23
N SER A 178 -6.61 11.75 -19.11
CA SER A 178 -6.08 10.84 -20.10
C SER A 178 -4.73 10.39 -19.55
N TYR A 179 -4.47 9.09 -19.47
CA TYR A 179 -3.23 8.51 -18.96
C TYR A 179 -3.01 7.21 -19.73
N ASN A 180 -1.87 7.03 -20.36
CA ASN A 180 -1.67 5.97 -21.37
C ASN A 180 -0.45 5.08 -21.08
N SER A 181 0.27 5.31 -19.98
CA SER A 181 1.45 4.52 -19.65
C SER A 181 1.58 4.39 -18.15
N LEU A 182 1.89 3.18 -17.69
CA LEU A 182 2.13 2.83 -16.30
C LEU A 182 3.50 2.14 -16.22
N VAL A 183 4.42 2.75 -15.49
CA VAL A 183 5.72 2.12 -15.19
C VAL A 183 5.81 1.87 -13.68
N PRO A 184 5.72 0.61 -13.23
CA PRO A 184 6.04 0.25 -11.85
C PRO A 184 7.54 0.45 -11.61
N LEU A 185 7.91 1.32 -10.67
CA LEU A 185 9.32 1.58 -10.34
C LEU A 185 9.80 0.74 -9.16
N LEU A 186 9.16 0.87 -7.99
CA LEU A 186 9.59 0.18 -6.78
C LEU A 186 8.40 -0.30 -5.94
N SER A 187 8.31 -1.63 -5.76
CA SER A 187 7.27 -2.29 -4.98
C SER A 187 7.89 -3.03 -3.78
N TYR A 188 7.50 -2.65 -2.55
CA TYR A 188 8.03 -2.83 -1.20
C TYR A 188 9.37 -3.47 -1.06
N ASN A 189 10.22 -2.54 -0.73
CA ASN A 189 11.56 -2.74 -0.34
C ASN A 189 11.56 -2.20 1.08
N ARG A 190 11.93 -3.08 2.01
CA ARG A 190 12.40 -2.62 3.31
C ARG A 190 13.72 -1.92 3.02
N LEU A 191 13.86 -0.69 3.48
CA LEU A 191 15.05 0.11 3.30
C LEU A 191 15.72 0.30 4.66
N ASN A 192 17.01 -0.01 4.73
CA ASN A 192 17.87 0.20 5.89
C ASN A 192 19.31 0.38 5.41
N ASN A 193 20.20 0.72 6.33
CA ASN A 193 21.58 1.11 6.07
C ASN A 193 22.60 -0.01 6.04
N TYR A 194 22.17 -1.27 6.10
CA TYR A 194 23.09 -2.40 6.18
C TYR A 194 22.82 -3.49 5.15
N ASN A 195 21.57 -3.82 4.83
CA ASN A 195 21.24 -4.88 3.87
C ASN A 195 20.33 -4.44 2.71
N SER A 196 19.94 -3.16 2.67
CA SER A 196 18.94 -2.67 1.71
C SER A 196 19.30 -1.30 1.10
N THR A 197 20.60 -1.07 0.88
CA THR A 197 21.13 0.11 0.19
C THR A 197 21.94 -0.30 -1.04
N ASP A 198 21.90 0.53 -2.09
CA ASP A 198 22.71 0.33 -3.30
C ASP A 198 24.10 0.97 -3.20
N VAL A 199 24.33 1.82 -2.19
CA VAL A 199 25.62 2.43 -1.92
C VAL A 199 26.13 1.91 -0.58
N THR A 200 27.28 1.23 -0.61
CA THR A 200 27.85 0.58 0.58
C THR A 200 28.06 1.57 1.72
N GLY A 201 27.45 1.29 2.87
CA GLY A 201 27.56 2.13 4.08
C GLY A 201 26.60 3.33 4.10
N GLU A 202 25.77 3.51 3.07
CA GLU A 202 24.80 4.60 3.01
C GLU A 202 23.36 4.11 3.14
N THR A 203 22.43 5.05 3.09
CA THR A 203 20.99 4.83 3.14
C THR A 203 20.36 5.36 1.88
N VAL A 204 20.77 4.78 0.76
CA VAL A 204 20.35 5.21 -0.57
C VAL A 204 19.80 4.03 -1.36
N ARG A 205 18.65 4.23 -2.00
CA ARG A 205 18.08 3.33 -3.00
C ARG A 205 18.02 4.05 -4.35
N ILE A 206 18.58 3.42 -5.36
CA ILE A 206 18.65 3.91 -6.74
C ILE A 206 17.88 2.94 -7.62
N VAL A 207 16.91 3.46 -8.36
CA VAL A 207 16.09 2.68 -9.30
C VAL A 207 16.26 3.28 -10.68
N SER A 208 16.91 2.53 -11.57
CA SER A 208 17.02 2.90 -12.97
C SER A 208 15.76 2.48 -13.73
N PHE A 209 15.28 3.35 -14.62
CA PHE A 209 14.17 3.03 -15.52
C PHE A 209 14.41 3.67 -16.90
N ASN A 210 13.76 3.11 -17.92
CA ASN A 210 13.86 3.60 -19.28
C ASN A 210 12.49 4.11 -19.75
N LEU A 211 12.49 5.24 -20.44
CA LEU A 211 11.36 5.76 -21.18
C LEU A 211 11.61 5.53 -22.68
N PRO A 212 10.80 4.70 -23.37
CA PRO A 212 11.01 4.43 -24.79
C PRO A 212 10.70 5.65 -25.67
N ASP A 213 9.75 6.47 -25.22
CA ASP A 213 9.29 7.69 -25.89
C ASP A 213 9.30 8.85 -24.87
N PRO A 214 9.50 10.11 -25.32
CA PRO A 214 9.34 11.25 -24.45
C PRO A 214 7.88 11.37 -23.97
N VAL A 215 7.67 11.94 -22.78
CA VAL A 215 6.33 12.11 -22.24
C VAL A 215 6.11 13.48 -21.65
N THR A 216 4.83 13.83 -21.50
CA THR A 216 4.39 15.04 -20.82
C THR A 216 3.51 14.71 -19.61
N ASP A 217 3.46 15.62 -18.64
CA ASP A 217 2.71 15.49 -17.38
C ASP A 217 3.00 14.17 -16.65
N ALA A 218 4.29 13.82 -16.53
CA ALA A 218 4.73 12.63 -15.82
C ALA A 218 4.39 12.75 -14.33
N ARG A 219 3.51 11.89 -13.82
CA ARG A 219 3.10 11.87 -12.41
C ARG A 219 3.80 10.75 -11.66
N PHE A 220 4.35 11.07 -10.50
CA PHE A 220 5.03 10.11 -9.61
C PHE A 220 4.31 10.05 -8.27
N PHE A 221 4.16 8.84 -7.71
CA PHE A 221 3.57 8.66 -6.37
C PHE A 221 4.53 7.98 -5.40
N VAL A 222 4.45 8.40 -4.14
CA VAL A 222 5.37 8.02 -3.06
C VAL A 222 4.54 7.67 -1.82
N ILE A 223 4.71 6.44 -1.34
CA ILE A 223 4.11 5.91 -0.13
C ILE A 223 5.24 5.40 0.78
N SER A 224 5.44 6.03 1.92
CA SER A 224 6.47 5.62 2.88
C SER A 224 5.91 5.52 4.28
N THR A 225 6.39 4.52 5.01
CA THR A 225 6.14 4.35 6.44
C THR A 225 7.45 3.98 7.12
N PRO A 226 8.04 4.90 7.90
CA PRO A 226 9.14 4.59 8.82
C PRO A 226 8.67 3.61 9.91
N HIS A 227 9.48 2.62 10.27
CA HIS A 227 9.14 1.58 11.26
C HIS A 227 10.31 1.29 12.20
N GLY A 228 10.03 0.61 13.30
CA GLY A 228 11.01 0.24 14.31
C GLY A 228 10.54 0.73 15.66
N ALA A 229 9.90 -0.17 16.42
CA ALA A 229 9.31 0.13 17.71
C ALA A 229 10.31 0.04 18.88
N ASP A 230 11.55 -0.38 18.61
CA ASP A 230 12.61 -0.43 19.62
C ASP A 230 13.14 0.97 19.95
N VAL A 231 13.91 1.07 21.03
CA VAL A 231 14.57 2.33 21.44
C VAL A 231 15.44 2.86 20.30
N GLY A 232 15.16 4.08 19.86
CA GLY A 232 15.87 4.71 18.74
C GLY A 232 15.38 4.28 17.35
N GLY A 233 14.29 3.52 17.27
CA GLY A 233 13.67 3.13 16.01
C GLY A 233 12.88 4.27 15.36
N GLU A 234 12.72 4.18 14.03
CA GLU A 234 12.21 5.28 13.21
C GLU A 234 10.69 5.47 13.29
N GLU A 235 9.96 4.61 14.01
CA GLU A 235 8.55 4.86 14.31
C GLU A 235 8.36 6.18 15.07
N TYR A 236 9.31 6.51 15.95
CA TYR A 236 9.24 7.63 16.88
C TYR A 236 10.16 8.80 16.54
N ILE A 237 10.83 8.77 15.38
CA ILE A 237 11.79 9.80 14.97
C ILE A 237 11.35 10.43 13.65
N ARG A 238 11.06 11.73 13.68
CA ARG A 238 10.62 12.46 12.49
C ARG A 238 11.82 12.90 11.65
N ARG A 239 11.81 12.55 10.37
CA ARG A 239 12.88 12.93 9.43
C ARG A 239 12.34 13.38 8.08
N GLN A 240 13.08 14.31 7.47
CA GLN A 240 12.84 14.69 6.10
C GLN A 240 13.21 13.53 5.16
N ASN A 241 12.28 13.21 4.27
CA ASN A 241 12.42 12.26 3.19
C ASN A 241 12.58 13.03 1.90
N TYR A 242 13.52 12.58 1.07
CA TYR A 242 13.86 13.24 -0.19
C TYR A 242 13.66 12.30 -1.36
N THR A 243 13.39 12.87 -2.53
CA THR A 243 13.22 12.15 -3.78
C THR A 243 13.89 12.93 -4.88
N TYR A 244 14.72 12.24 -5.67
CA TYR A 244 15.39 12.83 -6.81
C TYR A 244 15.06 12.05 -8.07
N ILE A 245 14.95 12.76 -9.19
CA ILE A 245 14.95 12.20 -10.54
C ILE A 245 16.14 12.83 -11.25
N ASP A 246 17.05 12.01 -11.78
CA ASP A 246 18.27 12.44 -12.47
C ASP A 246 19.04 13.50 -11.68
N ASP A 247 19.28 13.20 -10.39
CA ASP A 247 19.96 14.07 -9.42
C ASP A 247 19.28 15.41 -9.09
N VAL A 248 18.08 15.67 -9.64
CA VAL A 248 17.26 16.84 -9.31
C VAL A 248 16.24 16.49 -8.22
N GLN A 249 16.22 17.26 -7.12
CA GLN A 249 15.30 17.04 -6.02
C GLN A 249 13.86 17.39 -6.42
N MET A 250 12.97 16.40 -6.43
CA MET A 250 11.58 16.54 -6.85
C MET A 250 10.59 16.62 -5.70
N LEU A 251 10.90 16.01 -4.56
CA LEU A 251 9.98 15.97 -3.42
C LEU A 251 10.74 15.94 -2.10
N THR A 252 10.31 16.79 -1.16
CA THR A 252 10.72 16.76 0.25
C THR A 252 9.49 16.74 1.14
N TYR A 253 9.45 15.85 2.12
CA TYR A 253 8.37 15.80 3.10
C TYR A 253 8.83 15.13 4.40
N THR A 254 8.11 15.37 5.49
CA THR A 254 8.26 14.60 6.74
C THR A 254 6.97 13.80 6.96
N PRO A 255 7.02 12.46 7.10
CA PRO A 255 5.83 11.65 7.42
C PRO A 255 5.15 12.11 8.73
N GLY A 256 3.91 11.71 8.97
CA GLY A 256 3.14 12.09 10.17
C GLY A 256 2.90 13.59 10.31
N GLY A 257 3.03 14.12 11.53
CA GLY A 257 2.83 15.54 11.81
C GLY A 257 1.36 15.93 11.91
N ILE A 258 0.55 14.96 12.34
CA ILE A 258 -0.89 15.11 12.58
C ILE A 258 -1.22 14.64 13.99
N SER A 259 -2.37 15.05 14.53
CA SER A 259 -2.91 14.43 15.74
C SER A 259 -3.43 13.04 15.43
N CYS A 260 -3.09 12.05 16.26
CA CYS A 260 -3.66 10.71 16.17
C CYS A 260 -5.01 10.58 16.92
N GLU A 261 -5.41 11.59 17.71
CA GLU A 261 -6.65 11.55 18.51
C GLU A 261 -7.92 11.14 17.72
N PRO A 262 -8.14 11.56 16.46
CA PRO A 262 -9.30 11.13 15.69
C PRO A 262 -9.42 9.61 15.52
N PHE A 263 -8.30 8.88 15.60
CA PHE A 263 -8.25 7.43 15.42
C PHE A 263 -8.26 6.67 16.76
N ARG A 264 -8.23 7.36 17.92
CA ARG A 264 -8.28 6.73 19.26
C ARG A 264 -9.48 5.81 19.40
N VAL A 265 -10.62 6.18 18.83
CA VAL A 265 -11.86 5.41 18.90
C VAL A 265 -11.70 3.97 18.39
N TYR A 266 -10.84 3.74 17.39
CA TYR A 266 -10.58 2.40 16.85
C TYR A 266 -9.53 1.61 17.65
N ASN A 267 -8.77 2.27 18.53
CA ASN A 267 -7.73 1.67 19.35
C ASN A 267 -8.33 1.12 20.66
N THR A 268 -9.16 0.08 20.54
CA THR A 268 -9.97 -0.47 21.62
C THR A 268 -9.19 -1.34 22.63
N GLN A 269 -7.98 -1.76 22.26
CA GLN A 269 -7.00 -2.39 23.15
C GLN A 269 -6.08 -1.32 23.77
N GLY A 270 -5.87 -1.40 25.10
CA GLY A 270 -4.92 -0.53 25.79
C GLY A 270 -3.51 -0.69 25.26
N ASN A 271 -2.84 0.43 24.96
CA ASN A 271 -1.52 0.48 24.33
C ASN A 271 -0.71 1.69 24.80
N GLY A 272 0.61 1.64 24.60
CA GLY A 272 1.54 2.70 25.02
C GLY A 272 1.48 3.98 24.17
N ILE A 273 1.00 3.89 22.93
CA ILE A 273 0.96 5.01 22.00
C ILE A 273 -0.14 6.02 22.38
N TYR A 274 -1.38 5.55 22.52
CA TYR A 274 -2.52 6.39 22.87
C TYR A 274 -2.61 6.67 24.38
N GLY A 275 -2.14 5.76 25.23
CA GLY A 275 -2.28 5.88 26.69
C GLY A 275 -3.74 6.00 27.17
N SER A 276 -3.90 6.32 28.46
CA SER A 276 -5.22 6.40 29.11
C SER A 276 -5.96 7.73 28.89
N SER A 277 -5.26 8.79 28.47
CA SER A 277 -5.83 10.13 28.26
C SER A 277 -5.48 10.68 26.87
N PRO A 278 -6.33 11.56 26.30
CA PRO A 278 -5.99 12.31 25.09
C PRO A 278 -4.66 13.07 25.24
N LYS A 279 -3.88 13.11 24.17
CA LYS A 279 -2.68 13.93 24.04
C LYS A 279 -3.00 15.19 23.23
N THR A 280 -2.25 16.24 23.50
CA THR A 280 -2.29 17.49 22.73
C THR A 280 -1.74 17.29 21.31
N PHE A 281 -2.00 18.25 20.43
CA PHE A 281 -1.46 18.24 19.07
C PHE A 281 0.08 18.24 19.07
N ASP A 282 0.69 19.04 19.94
CA ASP A 282 2.15 19.15 20.03
C ASP A 282 2.79 17.84 20.50
N GLU A 283 2.18 17.17 21.49
CA GLU A 283 2.63 15.85 21.93
C GLU A 283 2.60 14.82 20.80
N TRP A 284 1.54 14.77 19.99
CA TRP A 284 1.48 13.86 18.83
C TRP A 284 2.51 14.19 17.76
N THR A 285 2.58 15.46 17.36
CA THR A 285 3.40 15.89 16.22
C THR A 285 4.89 16.00 16.50
N SER A 286 5.30 15.86 17.76
CA SER A 286 6.71 15.84 18.15
C SER A 286 7.47 14.58 17.68
N TRP A 287 6.79 13.45 17.47
CA TRP A 287 7.46 12.16 17.21
C TRP A 287 6.82 11.30 16.10
N ASN A 288 5.52 11.43 15.82
CA ASN A 288 4.82 10.44 15.01
C ASN A 288 5.16 10.49 13.52
N ASN A 289 5.30 9.33 12.88
CA ASN A 289 5.39 9.21 11.41
C ASN A 289 4.10 8.67 10.76
N TRP A 290 3.26 8.02 11.57
CA TRP A 290 1.94 7.51 11.22
C TRP A 290 1.12 7.36 12.51
N CYS A 291 -0.16 7.01 12.39
CA CYS A 291 -1.04 6.78 13.54
C CYS A 291 -1.66 5.38 13.42
N PRO A 292 -1.62 4.55 14.49
CA PRO A 292 -2.37 3.31 14.51
C PRO A 292 -3.86 3.58 14.31
N GLY A 293 -4.46 2.96 13.28
CA GLY A 293 -5.84 3.19 12.86
C GLY A 293 -6.02 4.27 11.78
N ASN A 294 -4.93 4.76 11.17
CA ASN A 294 -4.99 5.73 10.07
C ASN A 294 -4.45 5.16 8.74
N SER A 295 -4.96 5.71 7.63
CA SER A 295 -4.39 5.56 6.30
C SER A 295 -3.05 6.28 6.18
N VAL A 296 -2.15 5.74 5.35
CA VAL A 296 -0.89 6.38 5.00
C VAL A 296 -1.10 7.27 3.77
N PRO A 297 -0.70 8.55 3.83
CA PRO A 297 -0.84 9.45 2.69
C PRO A 297 -0.03 8.99 1.48
N ILE A 298 -0.68 8.99 0.31
CA ILE A 298 -0.02 8.88 -0.98
C ILE A 298 0.42 10.28 -1.40
N ARG A 299 1.72 10.50 -1.49
CA ARG A 299 2.31 11.77 -1.93
C ARG A 299 2.67 11.67 -3.40
N GLY A 300 2.87 12.80 -4.06
CA GLY A 300 3.32 12.78 -5.44
C GLY A 300 3.90 14.10 -5.90
N PHE A 301 4.52 14.05 -7.07
CA PHE A 301 5.03 15.21 -7.78
C PHE A 301 4.83 15.00 -9.29
N THR A 302 4.95 16.08 -10.05
CA THR A 302 4.79 16.05 -11.51
C THR A 302 6.03 16.60 -12.18
N ILE A 303 6.39 16.03 -13.33
CA ILE A 303 7.42 16.55 -14.22
C ILE A 303 6.75 16.86 -15.55
N ALA A 304 6.77 18.15 -15.94
CA ALA A 304 6.02 18.62 -17.10
C ALA A 304 6.43 17.93 -18.40
N ASN A 305 7.73 17.71 -18.61
CA ASN A 305 8.29 17.03 -19.77
C ASN A 305 9.45 16.13 -19.33
N MET A 306 9.45 14.87 -19.75
CA MET A 306 10.56 13.95 -19.60
C MET A 306 11.00 13.42 -20.95
N ALA A 307 12.31 13.41 -21.20
CA ALA A 307 12.88 12.90 -22.44
C ALA A 307 12.71 11.38 -22.54
N ALA A 308 12.85 10.82 -23.75
CA ALA A 308 13.11 9.40 -23.88
C ALA A 308 14.53 9.09 -23.38
N GLY A 309 14.74 7.86 -22.92
CA GLY A 309 16.05 7.39 -22.47
C GLY A 309 16.05 6.83 -21.05
N ASN A 310 17.25 6.65 -20.50
CA ASN A 310 17.44 6.14 -19.16
C ASN A 310 17.36 7.28 -18.15
N HIS A 311 16.66 7.01 -17.06
CA HIS A 311 16.47 7.90 -15.92
C HIS A 311 16.79 7.18 -14.62
N THR A 312 17.11 7.93 -13.58
CA THR A 312 17.35 7.41 -12.24
C THR A 312 16.41 8.03 -11.23
N LEU A 313 15.73 7.19 -10.46
CA LEU A 313 15.02 7.57 -9.25
C LEU A 313 15.94 7.30 -8.06
N ASN A 314 16.30 8.35 -7.34
CA ASN A 314 17.12 8.25 -6.14
C ASN A 314 16.29 8.59 -4.88
N ILE A 315 16.43 7.74 -3.86
CA ILE A 315 15.78 7.85 -2.57
C ILE A 315 16.86 7.78 -1.49
N PRO A 316 17.48 8.91 -1.11
CA PRO A 316 18.25 8.97 0.10
C PRO A 316 17.29 9.06 1.28
N PHE A 317 17.58 8.28 2.30
CA PHE A 317 16.91 8.31 3.59
C PHE A 317 17.96 8.55 4.66
N GLN A 318 17.58 9.18 5.76
CA GLN A 318 18.38 9.11 6.98
C GLN A 318 17.85 7.88 7.74
N LEU A 319 18.68 6.82 7.88
CA LEU A 319 18.65 5.66 8.83
C LEU A 319 17.44 5.53 9.77
N LEU A 320 16.86 4.39 10.20
CA LEU A 320 17.11 2.94 10.27
C LEU A 320 15.71 2.25 10.20
N PHE A 321 15.45 1.33 9.24
CA PHE A 321 14.12 0.73 8.96
C PHE A 321 13.03 1.70 8.46
N SER A 322 12.98 1.92 7.14
CA SER A 322 11.83 2.52 6.46
C SER A 322 11.25 1.54 5.46
N ILE A 323 9.93 1.32 5.47
CA ILE A 323 9.26 0.63 4.37
C ILE A 323 8.83 1.72 3.39
N SER A 324 9.66 1.95 2.39
CA SER A 324 9.39 2.93 1.33
C SER A 324 8.93 2.19 0.07
N ARG A 325 7.79 2.62 -0.49
CA ARG A 325 7.36 2.31 -1.86
C ARG A 325 7.23 3.60 -2.65
N LYS A 326 7.75 3.60 -3.87
CA LYS A 326 7.46 4.63 -4.86
C LYS A 326 6.83 3.95 -6.05
N VAL A 327 5.61 4.35 -6.34
CA VAL A 327 4.78 3.67 -7.30
C VAL A 327 4.25 4.68 -8.28
N MET A 328 4.25 4.25 -9.54
CA MET A 328 3.48 4.76 -10.65
C MET A 328 3.99 6.07 -11.25
N TYR A 329 4.55 5.89 -12.45
CA TYR A 329 4.61 6.86 -13.52
C TYR A 329 3.29 6.86 -14.27
N ILE A 330 2.71 8.02 -14.60
CA ILE A 330 1.54 8.10 -15.49
C ILE A 330 1.71 9.22 -16.52
N CYS A 331 1.46 8.95 -17.82
CA CYS A 331 1.82 9.82 -18.96
C CYS A 331 0.68 10.04 -20.00
N GLN A 332 0.75 11.15 -20.77
CA GLN A 332 0.05 11.45 -22.04
C GLN A 332 0.97 12.16 -23.07
N PRO A 333 0.64 12.16 -24.38
CA PRO A 333 0.44 10.98 -25.21
C PRO A 333 1.34 11.01 -26.46
N ILE A 334 2.11 9.95 -26.67
CA ILE A 334 2.20 9.12 -27.89
C ILE A 334 2.88 7.84 -27.39
N CYS A 335 2.17 6.71 -27.34
CA CYS A 335 2.82 5.41 -27.23
C CYS A 335 2.37 4.56 -28.41
N ARG A 336 3.31 4.29 -29.31
CA ARG A 336 3.24 3.09 -30.14
C ARG A 336 3.77 1.95 -29.28
N ALA A 337 2.96 0.92 -29.09
CA ALA A 337 3.36 -0.29 -28.41
C ALA A 337 4.64 -0.88 -29.06
N LYS A 338 5.71 -1.02 -28.28
CA LYS A 338 6.75 -2.02 -28.54
C LYS A 338 7.15 -2.67 -27.22
N ALA A 339 6.85 -3.96 -27.14
CA ALA A 339 7.31 -4.86 -26.10
C ALA A 339 8.83 -4.85 -26.05
N ILE A 340 9.40 -4.71 -24.85
CA ILE A 340 10.81 -5.05 -24.58
C ILE A 340 10.83 -5.86 -23.29
N LEU A 341 10.92 -7.18 -23.46
CA LEU A 341 11.50 -8.16 -22.53
C LEU A 341 13.04 -8.04 -22.60
N PRO A 342 13.82 -8.49 -21.59
CA PRO A 342 13.55 -9.55 -20.61
C PRO A 342 13.20 -9.08 -19.20
#